data_AF-A0A6C1QS76-F1
#
_entry.id   AF-A0A6C1QS76-F1
#
_cell.length_a   1.000
_cell.length_b   1.000
_cell.length_c   1.000
_cell.angle_alpha   90.00
_cell.angle_beta   90.00
_cell.angle_gamma   90.00
#
_symmetry.space_group_name_H-M   'P 1'
#
loop_
_entity.id
_entity.type
_entity.pdbx_description
1 polymer ?
#
loop_
_entity_poly.entity_id
_entity_poly.type
_entity_poly.pdbx_seq_one_letter_code
_entity_poly.pdbx_strand_id
1 'polypeptide(L)'
;MIGRFLLAVVVSLVLLSLGAAAYYWIAFGSGENLFREYVVVYQQYARVRTVEIDGRTVEQRFHEVEAQPPIRRWEVVLPALLINNVLVLVLLTAIALWYSHRITGPIYRISKDLSSALEGRRGVTIQLRRNDEFRDLALLLNRLLGVADECLSSSDESEEDSTVRNES
;
A
#
# COMPACT_ATOMS: atom_id res chain seq x y z
N MET A 1 10.32 5.71 10.41
CA MET A 1 9.42 6.23 9.34
C MET A 1 8.54 5.14 8.72
N ILE A 2 9.10 3.96 8.39
CA ILE A 2 8.32 2.79 7.89
C ILE A 2 7.09 2.46 8.76
N GLY A 3 7.23 2.48 10.09
CA GLY A 3 6.11 2.19 10.99
C GLY A 3 4.97 3.20 10.88
N ARG A 4 5.28 4.48 10.60
CA ARG A 4 4.25 5.52 10.40
C ARG A 4 3.55 5.37 9.06
N PHE A 5 4.28 4.95 8.03
CA PHE A 5 3.71 4.65 6.71
C PHE A 5 2.82 3.40 6.76
N LEU A 6 3.28 2.33 7.40
CA LEU A 6 2.49 1.11 7.58
C LEU A 6 1.25 1.36 8.43
N LEU A 7 1.39 2.13 9.52
CA LEU A 7 0.28 2.57 10.35
C LEU A 7 -0.70 3.41 9.54
N ALA A 8 -0.24 4.35 8.70
CA ALA A 8 -1.11 5.16 7.86
C ALA A 8 -1.88 4.32 6.84
N VAL A 9 -1.25 3.28 6.27
CA VAL A 9 -1.92 2.32 5.37
C VAL A 9 -2.99 1.53 6.11
N VAL A 10 -2.68 0.99 7.29
CA VAL A 10 -3.64 0.25 8.12
C VAL A 10 -4.78 1.15 8.58
N VAL A 11 -4.49 2.36 9.02
CA VAL A 11 -5.49 3.35 9.45
C VAL A 11 -6.37 3.79 8.28
N SER A 12 -5.80 4.01 7.10
CA SER A 12 -6.57 4.32 5.88
C SER A 12 -7.50 3.18 5.51
N LEU A 13 -7.04 1.93 5.61
CA LEU A 13 -7.86 0.75 5.34
C LEU A 13 -8.99 0.59 6.37
N VAL A 14 -8.69 0.82 7.65
CA VAL A 14 -9.66 0.78 8.74
C VAL A 14 -10.70 1.91 8.59
N LEU A 15 -10.28 3.12 8.22
CA LEU A 15 -11.16 4.25 7.92
C LEU A 15 -12.05 3.97 6.72
N LEU A 16 -11.51 3.35 5.66
CA LEU A 16 -12.28 2.98 4.47
C LEU A 16 -13.33 1.91 4.82
N SER A 17 -12.95 0.91 5.62
CA SER A 17 -13.86 -0.14 6.11
C SER A 17 -14.93 0.42 7.04
N LEU A 18 -14.56 1.29 7.99
CA LEU A 18 -15.50 1.99 8.87
C LEU A 18 -16.41 2.94 8.09
N GLY A 19 -15.91 3.64 7.08
CA GLY A 19 -16.69 4.50 6.20
C GLY A 19 -17.71 3.72 5.38
N ALA A 20 -17.31 2.55 4.86
CA ALA A 20 -18.24 1.64 4.20
C ALA A 20 -19.30 1.11 5.18
N ALA A 21 -18.89 0.67 6.37
CA ALA A 21 -19.81 0.20 7.40
C ALA A 21 -20.79 1.29 7.86
N ALA A 22 -20.31 2.52 8.04
CA ALA A 22 -21.12 3.68 8.37
C ALA A 22 -22.07 4.04 7.22
N TYR A 23 -21.61 4.00 5.97
CA TYR A 23 -22.46 4.17 4.79
C TYR A 23 -23.57 3.11 4.76
N TYR A 24 -23.25 1.84 5.00
CA TYR A 24 -24.24 0.76 5.05
C TYR A 24 -25.21 0.92 6.23
N TRP A 25 -24.73 1.32 7.40
CA TRP A 25 -25.60 1.57 8.56
C TRP A 25 -26.51 2.77 8.31
N ILE A 26 -26.01 3.86 7.74
CA ILE A 26 -26.83 5.02 7.35
C ILE A 26 -27.81 4.61 6.25
N ALA A 27 -27.39 3.86 5.24
CA ALA A 27 -28.27 3.36 4.18
C ALA A 27 -29.38 2.46 4.74
N PHE A 28 -29.06 1.59 5.71
CA PHE A 28 -30.01 0.72 6.38
C PHE A 28 -30.95 1.48 7.32
N GLY A 29 -30.41 2.44 8.09
CA GLY A 29 -31.13 3.23 9.10
C GLY A 29 -31.93 4.39 8.52
N SER A 30 -31.56 4.90 7.34
CA SER A 30 -32.27 6.00 6.65
C SER A 30 -33.62 5.59 6.06
N GLY A 31 -34.06 4.34 6.26
CA GLY A 31 -35.43 3.90 6.01
C GLY A 31 -35.89 4.15 4.57
N GLU A 32 -35.63 3.19 3.68
CA GLU A 32 -36.41 2.94 2.44
C GLU A 32 -36.53 4.06 1.38
N ASN A 33 -36.05 5.29 1.62
CA ASN A 33 -36.38 6.42 0.75
C ASN A 33 -35.42 6.63 -0.43
N LEU A 34 -34.18 6.11 -0.37
CA LEU A 34 -33.22 6.17 -1.50
C LEU A 34 -33.20 4.89 -2.35
N PHE A 35 -33.99 3.86 -1.99
CA PHE A 35 -33.97 2.54 -2.62
C PHE A 35 -35.25 2.20 -3.42
N ARG A 36 -36.17 3.15 -3.58
CA ARG A 36 -37.29 3.01 -4.52
C ARG A 36 -36.88 3.16 -5.99
N GLU A 37 -35.62 3.41 -6.30
CA GLU A 37 -35.15 3.29 -7.67
C GLU A 37 -34.76 1.84 -7.95
N TYR A 38 -35.75 0.95 -7.93
CA TYR A 38 -35.64 -0.35 -8.57
C TYR A 38 -35.29 -0.07 -10.03
N VAL A 39 -34.13 -0.51 -10.52
CA VAL A 39 -33.97 -0.68 -11.97
C VAL A 39 -34.84 -1.88 -12.28
N VAL A 40 -36.10 -1.60 -12.58
CA VAL A 40 -37.03 -2.63 -13.03
C VAL A 40 -36.61 -2.96 -14.44
N VAL A 41 -35.79 -3.99 -14.60
CA VAL A 41 -35.49 -4.55 -15.92
C VAL A 41 -36.74 -5.30 -16.35
N TYR A 42 -37.68 -4.59 -16.97
CA TYR A 42 -38.85 -5.21 -17.58
C TYR A 42 -38.39 -6.00 -18.82
N GLN A 43 -38.19 -7.30 -18.68
CA GLN A 43 -38.10 -8.16 -19.87
C GLN A 43 -39.53 -8.42 -20.35
N GLN A 44 -39.89 -7.80 -21.47
CA GLN A 44 -41.16 -8.06 -22.13
C GLN A 44 -41.05 -9.35 -22.96
N TYR A 45 -41.81 -10.38 -22.59
CA TYR A 45 -41.97 -11.57 -23.41
C TYR A 45 -43.31 -11.49 -24.14
N ALA A 46 -43.27 -11.50 -25.48
CA ALA A 46 -44.48 -11.48 -26.30
C ALA A 46 -45.05 -12.90 -26.41
N ARG A 47 -46.19 -13.17 -25.76
CA ARG A 47 -46.89 -14.45 -25.91
C ARG A 47 -48.07 -14.25 -26.86
N VAL A 48 -48.08 -15.00 -27.95
CA VAL A 48 -49.18 -14.99 -28.92
C VAL A 48 -50.28 -15.89 -28.38
N ARG A 49 -51.47 -15.35 -28.10
CA ARG A 49 -52.68 -16.15 -27.88
C ARG A 49 -53.62 -15.92 -29.05
N THR A 50 -54.08 -17.00 -29.65
CA THR A 50 -55.12 -16.97 -30.67
C THR A 50 -56.45 -16.72 -29.98
N VAL A 51 -57.05 -15.55 -30.21
CA VAL A 51 -58.37 -15.21 -29.65
C VAL A 51 -59.33 -15.08 -30.82
N GLU A 52 -60.41 -15.85 -30.76
CA GLU A 52 -61.41 -15.92 -31.82
C GLU A 52 -62.49 -14.86 -31.56
N ILE A 53 -62.50 -13.82 -32.40
CA ILE A 53 -63.49 -12.74 -32.34
C ILE A 53 -64.23 -12.79 -33.67
N ASP A 54 -65.55 -12.98 -33.60
CA ASP A 54 -66.45 -12.92 -34.77
C ASP A 54 -66.19 -14.01 -35.84
N GLY A 55 -65.87 -15.24 -35.39
CA GLY A 55 -65.68 -16.41 -36.26
C GLY A 55 -64.40 -16.39 -37.11
N ARG A 56 -63.44 -15.51 -36.79
CA ARG A 56 -62.10 -15.48 -37.37
C ARG A 56 -61.05 -15.57 -36.26
N THR A 57 -60.09 -16.46 -36.41
CA THR A 57 -58.94 -16.61 -35.51
C THR A 57 -57.97 -15.45 -35.73
N VAL A 58 -57.89 -14.54 -34.77
CA VAL A 58 -56.92 -13.44 -34.80
C VAL A 58 -55.84 -13.74 -33.76
N GLU A 59 -54.59 -13.84 -34.22
CA GLU A 59 -53.44 -13.98 -33.35
C GLU A 59 -53.18 -12.65 -32.66
N GLN A 60 -53.67 -12.52 -31.42
CA GLN A 60 -53.46 -11.30 -30.65
C GLN A 60 -52.22 -11.49 -29.78
N ARG A 61 -51.21 -10.67 -30.04
CA ARG A 61 -49.95 -10.65 -29.29
C ARG A 61 -50.19 -9.89 -27.99
N PHE A 62 -50.27 -10.60 -26.86
CA PHE A 62 -50.37 -9.96 -25.56
C PHE A 62 -48.96 -9.76 -24.98
N HIS A 63 -48.72 -8.57 -24.44
CA HIS A 63 -47.50 -8.24 -23.71
C HIS A 63 -47.76 -8.42 -22.23
N GLU A 64 -47.41 -9.58 -21.68
CA GLU A 64 -47.51 -9.85 -20.26
C GLU A 64 -46.17 -9.48 -19.60
N VAL A 65 -46.22 -8.65 -18.56
CA VAL A 65 -45.04 -8.11 -17.88
C VAL A 65 -44.86 -8.90 -16.58
N GLU A 66 -44.07 -9.96 -16.63
CA GLU A 66 -43.69 -10.73 -15.44
C GLU A 66 -42.54 -9.99 -14.73
N ALA A 67 -42.78 -9.50 -13.51
CA ALA A 67 -41.73 -8.89 -12.71
C ALA A 67 -40.81 -10.01 -12.17
N GLN A 68 -39.58 -10.09 -12.68
CA GLN A 68 -38.57 -10.98 -12.10
C GLN A 68 -38.31 -10.61 -10.64
N PRO A 69 -38.02 -11.60 -9.76
CA PRO A 69 -37.83 -11.34 -8.34
C PRO A 69 -36.73 -10.27 -8.14
N PRO A 70 -36.96 -9.27 -7.28
CA PRO A 70 -36.02 -8.17 -7.11
C PRO A 70 -34.70 -8.71 -6.54
N ILE A 71 -33.68 -8.78 -7.40
CA ILE A 71 -32.32 -9.08 -6.96
C ILE A 71 -31.89 -7.94 -6.05
N ARG A 72 -31.58 -8.26 -4.82
CA ARG A 72 -31.20 -7.28 -3.82
C ARG A 72 -29.86 -6.69 -4.25
N ARG A 73 -29.84 -5.43 -4.69
CA ARG A 73 -28.64 -4.75 -5.23
C ARG A 73 -27.39 -4.87 -4.34
N TRP A 74 -27.58 -4.96 -3.02
CA TRP A 74 -26.48 -5.15 -2.08
C TRP A 74 -25.78 -6.50 -2.26
N GLU A 75 -26.46 -7.56 -2.72
CA GLU A 75 -25.84 -8.87 -3.01
C GLU A 75 -24.86 -8.79 -4.19
N VAL A 76 -25.02 -7.81 -5.08
CA VAL A 76 -24.14 -7.61 -6.24
C VAL A 76 -23.00 -6.65 -5.92
N VAL A 77 -23.29 -5.56 -5.19
CA VAL A 77 -22.31 -4.50 -4.89
C VAL A 77 -21.34 -4.92 -3.78
N LEU A 78 -21.82 -5.61 -2.74
CA LEU A 78 -21.02 -6.01 -1.58
C LEU A 78 -19.82 -6.91 -1.94
N PRO A 79 -19.98 -8.01 -2.72
CA PRO A 79 -18.85 -8.86 -3.07
C PRO A 79 -17.83 -8.13 -3.95
N ALA A 80 -18.28 -7.30 -4.89
CA ALA A 80 -17.37 -6.51 -5.75
C ALA A 80 -16.52 -5.54 -4.92
N LEU A 81 -17.13 -4.88 -3.93
CA LEU A 81 -16.43 -3.94 -3.05
C LEU A 81 -15.43 -4.66 -2.12
N LEU A 82 -15.81 -5.82 -1.57
CA LEU A 82 -14.94 -6.65 -0.73
C LEU A 82 -13.72 -7.15 -1.50
N ILE A 83 -13.93 -7.66 -2.72
CA ILE A 83 -12.84 -8.14 -3.58
C ILE A 83 -11.88 -6.99 -3.90
N ASN A 84 -12.40 -5.81 -4.26
CA ASN A 84 -11.57 -4.65 -4.53
C ASN A 84 -10.72 -4.24 -3.31
N ASN A 85 -11.31 -4.21 -2.11
CA ASN A 85 -10.59 -3.88 -0.89
C ASN A 85 -9.49 -4.89 -0.55
N VAL A 86 -9.80 -6.19 -0.66
CA VAL A 86 -8.83 -7.26 -0.42
C VAL A 86 -7.66 -7.17 -1.42
N LEU A 87 -7.96 -6.90 -2.69
CA LEU A 87 -6.95 -6.75 -3.73
C LEU A 87 -6.00 -5.57 -3.43
N VAL A 88 -6.56 -4.42 -3.07
CA VAL A 88 -5.79 -3.22 -2.69
C VAL A 88 -4.93 -3.49 -1.44
N LEU A 89 -5.49 -4.16 -0.44
CA LEU A 89 -4.75 -4.54 0.77
C LEU A 89 -3.54 -5.42 0.45
N VAL A 90 -3.74 -6.46 -0.36
CA VAL A 90 -2.66 -7.38 -0.75
C VAL A 90 -1.57 -6.63 -1.52
N LEU A 91 -1.96 -5.78 -2.47
CA LEU A 91 -1.01 -4.99 -3.27
C LEU A 91 -0.18 -4.03 -2.40
N LEU A 92 -0.83 -3.28 -1.51
CA LEU A 92 -0.14 -2.35 -0.62
C LEU A 92 0.78 -3.07 0.36
N THR A 93 0.34 -4.19 0.90
CA THR A 93 1.15 -5.02 1.81
C THR A 93 2.39 -5.55 1.10
N ALA A 94 2.24 -6.04 -0.14
CA ALA A 94 3.37 -6.52 -0.94
C ALA A 94 4.39 -5.42 -1.22
N ILE A 95 3.93 -4.22 -1.61
CA ILE A 95 4.79 -3.05 -1.85
C ILE A 95 5.53 -2.66 -0.56
N ALA A 96 4.82 -2.60 0.57
CA ALA A 96 5.41 -2.22 1.85
C ALA A 96 6.50 -3.19 2.31
N LEU A 97 6.25 -4.50 2.18
CA LEU A 97 7.23 -5.53 2.49
C LEU A 97 8.46 -5.45 1.57
N TRP A 98 8.25 -5.25 0.27
CA TRP A 98 9.32 -5.09 -0.69
C TRP A 98 10.21 -3.88 -0.36
N TYR A 99 9.60 -2.74 -0.03
CA TYR A 99 10.32 -1.53 0.34
C TYR A 99 11.07 -1.69 1.67
N SER A 100 10.46 -2.34 2.66
CA SER A 100 11.07 -2.63 3.96
C SER A 100 12.34 -3.47 3.81
N HIS A 101 12.28 -4.57 3.04
CA HIS A 101 13.44 -5.43 2.84
C HIS A 101 14.57 -4.74 2.06
N ARG A 102 14.25 -3.84 1.14
CA ARG A 102 15.25 -3.07 0.38
C ARG A 102 16.07 -2.11 1.27
N ILE A 103 15.51 -1.64 2.37
CA ILE A 103 16.13 -0.63 3.25
C ILE A 103 16.94 -1.26 4.40
N THR A 104 16.47 -2.36 4.99
CA THR A 104 17.08 -2.92 6.21
C THR A 104 18.53 -3.35 6.02
N GLY A 105 18.85 -3.99 4.89
CA GLY A 105 20.21 -4.45 4.58
C GLY A 105 21.26 -3.33 4.54
N PRO A 106 21.10 -2.30 3.70
CA PRO A 106 22.07 -1.22 3.59
C PRO A 106 22.23 -0.42 4.91
N ILE A 107 21.13 -0.16 5.63
CA ILE A 107 21.19 0.52 6.94
C ILE A 107 21.99 -0.28 7.96
N TYR A 108 21.75 -1.59 8.05
CA TYR A 108 22.47 -2.43 9.00
C TYR A 108 23.97 -2.45 8.73
N ARG A 109 24.38 -2.49 7.45
CA ARG A 109 25.79 -2.43 7.05
C ARG A 109 26.43 -1.10 7.43
N ILE A 110 25.78 0.02 7.13
CA ILE A 110 26.26 1.36 7.53
C ILE A 110 26.46 1.43 9.05
N SER A 111 25.47 0.99 9.83
CA SER A 111 25.56 1.01 11.30
C SER A 111 26.70 0.15 11.83
N LYS A 112 26.93 -1.02 11.23
CA LYS A 112 27.99 -1.95 11.64
C LYS A 112 29.37 -1.37 11.34
N ASP A 113 29.57 -0.88 10.12
CA ASP A 113 30.85 -0.32 9.68
C ASP A 113 31.17 0.94 10.52
N LEU A 114 30.18 1.79 10.78
CA LEU A 114 30.34 2.95 11.65
C LEU A 114 30.70 2.56 13.09
N SER A 115 30.10 1.50 13.63
CA SER A 115 30.46 0.98 14.96
C SER A 115 31.91 0.52 15.00
N SER A 116 32.39 -0.18 13.96
CA SER A 116 33.79 -0.60 13.88
C SER A 116 34.77 0.57 13.81
N ALA A 117 34.39 1.68 13.17
CA ALA A 117 35.20 2.90 13.18
C ALA A 117 35.22 3.57 14.55
N LEU A 118 34.08 3.59 15.26
CA LEU A 118 33.99 4.10 16.64
C LEU A 118 34.80 3.26 17.64
N GLU A 119 35.01 1.98 17.35
CA GLU A 119 35.91 1.08 18.11
C GLU A 119 37.41 1.36 17.87
N GLY A 120 37.76 2.40 17.10
CA GLY A 120 39.15 2.83 16.87
C GLY A 120 39.85 2.08 15.74
N ARG A 121 39.12 1.32 14.92
CA ARG A 121 39.72 0.70 13.72
C ARG A 121 39.92 1.75 12.64
N ARG A 122 41.17 1.94 12.22
CA ARG A 122 41.54 2.84 11.10
C ARG A 122 41.19 2.22 9.75
N GLY A 123 40.90 3.06 8.76
CA GLY A 123 40.68 2.65 7.37
C GLY A 123 39.34 1.97 7.09
N VAL A 124 38.35 2.13 7.97
CA VAL A 124 37.01 1.58 7.75
C VAL A 124 36.33 2.33 6.60
N THR A 125 35.93 1.60 5.56
CA THR A 125 35.24 2.16 4.39
C THR A 125 33.85 1.56 4.26
N ILE A 126 32.83 2.41 4.27
CA ILE A 126 31.43 2.04 4.09
C ILE A 126 31.13 1.89 2.59
N GLN A 127 30.99 0.66 2.11
CA GLN A 127 30.67 0.38 0.70
C GLN A 127 29.24 -0.15 0.52
N LEU A 128 28.39 0.69 -0.09
CA LEU A 128 27.04 0.32 -0.52
C LEU A 128 26.96 0.03 -2.02
N ARG A 129 25.94 -0.74 -2.43
CA ARG A 129 25.76 -1.10 -3.84
C ARG A 129 25.35 0.14 -4.63
N ARG A 130 25.74 0.19 -5.91
CA ARG A 130 25.57 1.37 -6.80
C ARG A 130 24.13 1.90 -6.91
N ASN A 131 23.13 1.05 -6.66
CA ASN A 131 21.69 1.32 -6.80
C ASN A 131 20.94 1.40 -5.44
N ASP A 132 21.68 1.50 -4.33
CA ASP A 132 21.08 1.72 -3.02
C ASP A 132 20.81 3.21 -2.81
N GLU A 133 19.63 3.53 -2.26
CA GLU A 133 19.17 4.90 -1.95
C GLU A 133 20.11 5.64 -0.98
N PHE A 134 20.91 4.91 -0.19
CA PHE A 134 21.80 5.46 0.84
C PHE A 134 23.24 5.72 0.35
N ARG A 135 23.50 5.66 -0.96
CA ARG A 135 24.85 5.84 -1.51
C ARG A 135 25.46 7.20 -1.16
N ASP A 136 24.66 8.26 -1.22
CA ASP A 136 25.15 9.62 -0.95
C ASP A 136 25.49 9.79 0.54
N LEU A 137 24.72 9.15 1.42
CA LEU A 137 25.04 9.06 2.85
C LEU A 137 26.35 8.30 3.09
N ALA A 138 26.56 7.17 2.39
CA ALA A 138 27.80 6.40 2.49
C ALA A 138 29.03 7.23 2.08
N LEU A 139 28.89 8.01 1.00
CA LEU A 139 29.93 8.92 0.51
C LEU A 139 30.28 10.00 1.53
N LEU A 140 29.26 10.61 2.15
CA LEU A 140 29.46 11.60 3.20
C LEU A 140 30.14 11.00 4.44
N LEU A 141 29.71 9.80 4.87
CA LEU A 141 30.32 9.11 6.00
C LEU A 141 31.77 8.72 5.74
N ASN A 142 32.10 8.23 4.54
CA ASN A 142 33.49 7.91 4.17
C ASN A 142 34.39 9.14 4.18
N ARG A 143 33.88 10.30 3.75
CA ARG A 143 34.63 11.57 3.86
C ARG A 143 34.89 11.95 5.31
N LEU A 144 33.88 11.80 6.18
CA LEU A 144 34.02 12.07 7.61
C LEU A 144 35.06 11.15 8.27
N LEU A 145 35.02 9.85 7.93
CA LEU A 145 35.99 8.86 8.41
C LEU A 145 37.42 9.19 7.98
N GLY A 146 37.61 9.60 6.73
CA GLY A 146 38.94 10.01 6.24
C GLY A 146 39.52 11.20 7.01
N VAL A 147 38.71 12.22 7.29
CA VAL A 147 39.14 13.39 8.09
C VAL A 147 39.47 12.97 9.52
N ALA A 148 38.69 12.06 10.12
CA ALA A 148 38.94 11.56 11.46
C ALA A 148 40.25 10.77 11.55
N ASP A 149 40.51 9.90 10.57
CA ASP A 149 41.76 9.13 10.49
C ASP A 149 42.98 10.05 10.30
N GLU A 150 42.87 11.10 9.48
CA GLU A 150 43.95 12.07 9.22
C GLU A 150 44.27 12.94 10.46
N CYS A 151 43.25 13.36 11.22
CA CYS A 151 43.47 14.03 12.50
C CYS A 151 44.18 13.12 13.52
N LEU A 152 43.83 11.83 13.56
CA LEU A 152 44.46 10.88 14.47
C LEU A 152 45.93 10.61 14.08
N SER A 153 46.25 10.48 12.78
CA SER A 153 47.64 10.30 12.34
C SER A 153 48.51 11.52 12.64
N SER A 154 47.97 12.73 12.50
CA SER A 154 48.70 13.97 12.83
C SER A 154 49.01 14.11 14.33
N SER A 155 48.19 13.50 15.18
CA SER A 155 48.41 13.51 16.64
C SER A 155 49.50 12.52 17.04
N ASP A 156 49.52 11.32 16.46
CA ASP A 156 50.56 10.31 16.71
C ASP A 156 51.95 10.81 16.28
N GLU A 157 52.07 11.43 15.10
CA GLU A 157 53.35 11.98 14.61
C GLU A 157 53.89 13.10 15.53
N SER A 158 53.01 13.87 16.16
CA SER A 158 53.40 14.94 17.08
C SER A 158 53.91 14.44 18.44
N GLU A 159 53.47 13.26 18.89
CA GLU A 159 54.00 12.61 20.10
C GLU A 159 55.37 11.97 19.85
N GLU A 160 55.56 11.32 18.69
CA GLU A 160 56.83 10.68 18.32
C GLU A 160 57.99 11.68 18.15
N ASP A 161 57.73 12.87 17.59
CA ASP A 161 58.77 13.91 17.44
C ASP A 161 59.18 14.54 18.79
N SER A 162 58.32 14.45 19.82
CA SER A 162 58.58 14.97 21.16
C SER A 162 59.43 14.03 22.03
N THR A 163 59.30 12.72 21.85
CA THR A 163 60.11 11.71 22.57
C THR A 163 61.51 11.62 22.00
N VAL A 164 61.67 11.67 20.68
CA VAL A 164 62.99 11.66 20.01
C VAL A 164 63.83 12.88 20.39
N ARG A 165 63.20 14.04 20.62
CA ARG A 165 63.90 15.29 21.02
C ARG A 165 64.33 15.34 22.50
N ASN A 166 63.81 14.46 23.35
CA ASN A 166 64.13 14.42 24.78
C ASN A 166 65.20 13.35 25.11
N GLU A 167 65.53 12.48 24.16
CA GLU A 167 66.59 11.46 24.28
C GLU A 167 67.91 11.84 23.59
N SER A 168 67.98 13.02 22.95
CA SER A 168 69.20 13.60 22.35
C SER A 168 69.80 14.69 23.23
#